data_AF-A0A845X055-F1
#
_entry.id   AF-A0A845X055-F1
#
_cell.length_a   1.000
_cell.length_b   1.000
_cell.length_c   1.000
_cell.angle_alpha   90.00
_cell.angle_beta   90.00
_cell.angle_gamma   90.00
#
_symmetry.space_group_name_H-M   'P 1'
#
loop_
_entity.id
_entity.type
_entity.pdbx_description
1 polymer ?
#
loop_
_entity_poly.entity_id
_entity_poly.type
_entity_poly.pdbx_seq_one_letter_code
_entity_poly.pdbx_strand_id
1 'polypeptide(L)'
;MEIILGLLLALLYIAIIWIVSTQQWRKELKRLLFWRKRKKQPLPDLALLRRGPNPPNHAEFHPTTKLSRQASASQAPLPNLGSLPRTALQNTDFGTLQASLEELAQAGWSTAQTTWSSGLQISPHELLAHHQPEQIIEQLLSHARWIAPQFNIPQMIPRVTIESMTWAAGQFEVDDEGWVTIRLSPRFFEDKPATLAILIHEVCHYILNNAGLRKEQTNENERLTDLCMFVCGFGPAFLNGYRRQPSQQDYRPGHRLGYLTDREYEFANQYVLELRASYQGQLKSAVEIKHNRLKRLLQGDDKAVKRVIAYERRQSPQKTDRELYEDAIARIENDRR
;
A
#
# COMPACT_ATOMS: atom_id res chain seq x y z
N MET A 1 12.79 39.69 44.62
CA MET A 1 11.53 38.96 44.35
C MET A 1 11.42 38.53 42.89
N GLU A 2 11.70 39.43 41.93
CA GLU A 2 11.54 39.14 40.48
C GLU A 2 12.42 37.99 39.96
N ILE A 3 13.66 37.85 40.44
CA ILE A 3 14.57 36.77 40.04
C ILE A 3 14.03 35.38 40.44
N ILE A 4 13.42 35.27 41.62
CA ILE A 4 12.87 34.02 42.14
C ILE A 4 11.62 33.62 41.34
N LEU A 5 10.78 34.60 40.98
CA LEU A 5 9.59 34.37 40.14
C LEU A 5 9.98 33.91 38.73
N GLY A 6 11.02 34.51 38.14
CA GLY A 6 11.53 34.10 36.82
C GLY A 6 12.06 32.66 36.79
N LEU A 7 12.80 32.25 37.83
CA LEU A 7 13.31 30.88 37.98
C LEU A 7 12.17 29.85 38.14
N LEU A 8 11.14 30.18 38.92
CA LEU A 8 9.98 29.29 39.10
C LEU A 8 9.19 29.09 37.80
N LEU A 9 9.01 30.14 37.00
CA LEU A 9 8.36 30.04 35.69
C LEU A 9 9.17 29.22 34.68
N ALA A 10 10.49 29.36 34.68
CA ALA A 10 11.37 28.56 33.83
C ALA A 10 11.33 27.06 34.19
N LEU A 11 11.35 26.73 35.49
CA LEU A 11 11.24 25.34 35.95
C LEU A 11 9.87 24.74 35.63
N LEU A 12 8.78 25.51 35.79
CA LEU A 12 7.43 25.07 35.41
C LEU A 12 7.34 24.79 33.90
N TYR A 13 7.93 25.65 33.07
CA TYR A 13 7.96 25.48 31.62
C TYR A 13 8.72 24.21 31.20
N ILE A 14 9.89 23.96 31.80
CA ILE A 14 10.69 22.74 31.57
C ILE A 14 9.91 21.49 32.01
N ALA A 15 9.24 21.54 33.16
CA ALA A 15 8.43 20.43 33.64
C ALA A 15 7.26 20.10 32.70
N ILE A 16 6.59 21.13 32.16
CA ILE A 16 5.51 20.96 31.17
C ILE A 16 6.04 20.30 29.89
N ILE A 17 7.17 20.77 29.35
CA ILE A 17 7.80 20.17 28.17
C ILE A 17 8.14 18.69 28.42
N TRP A 18 8.70 18.38 29.60
CA TRP A 18 9.06 17.02 29.95
C TRP A 18 7.82 16.11 30.11
N ILE A 19 6.73 16.60 30.69
CA ILE A 19 5.47 15.86 30.81
C ILE A 19 4.85 15.59 29.43
N VAL A 20 4.80 16.60 28.55
CA VAL A 20 4.25 16.45 27.20
C VAL A 20 5.11 15.45 26.38
N SER A 21 6.43 15.60 26.44
CA SER A 21 7.38 14.70 25.77
C SER A 21 7.24 13.25 26.27
N THR A 22 7.15 13.03 27.58
CA THR A 22 7.01 11.68 28.15
C THR A 22 5.66 11.04 27.84
N GLN A 23 4.57 11.81 27.76
CA GLN A 23 3.28 11.28 27.33
C GLN A 23 3.29 10.87 25.85
N GLN A 24 3.88 11.68 24.97
CA GLN A 24 4.01 11.36 23.55
C GLN A 24 4.90 10.13 23.34
N TRP A 25 6.00 10.04 24.07
CA TRP A 25 6.90 8.87 24.02
C TRP A 25 6.24 7.59 24.54
N ARG A 26 5.42 7.67 25.60
CA ARG A 26 4.62 6.54 26.10
C ARG A 26 3.58 6.06 25.09
N LYS A 27 2.93 6.97 24.35
CA LYS A 27 2.00 6.62 23.27
C LYS A 27 2.71 5.89 22.13
N GLU A 28 3.86 6.40 21.68
CA GLU A 28 4.69 5.73 20.67
C GLU A 28 5.20 4.36 21.13
N LEU A 29 5.68 4.24 22.37
CA LEU A 29 6.16 2.97 22.91
C LEU A 29 5.05 1.92 23.00
N LYS A 30 3.84 2.32 23.45
CA LYS A 30 2.67 1.42 23.48
C LYS A 30 2.27 0.96 22.08
N ARG A 31 2.26 1.88 21.10
CA ARG A 31 2.01 1.55 19.68
C ARG A 31 3.06 0.56 19.14
N LEU A 32 4.35 0.83 19.34
CA LEU A 32 5.45 -0.05 18.89
C LEU A 32 5.38 -1.43 19.56
N LEU A 33 5.09 -1.49 20.86
CA LEU A 33 4.95 -2.76 21.60
C LEU A 33 3.74 -3.56 21.15
N PHE A 34 2.60 -2.91 20.88
CA PHE A 34 1.41 -3.53 20.32
C PHE A 34 1.72 -4.19 18.96
N TRP A 35 2.37 -3.47 18.05
CA TRP A 35 2.75 -4.00 16.74
C TRP A 35 3.79 -5.13 16.82
N ARG A 36 4.77 -5.01 17.72
CA ARG A 36 5.76 -6.08 17.96
C ARG A 36 5.12 -7.35 18.53
N LYS A 37 4.08 -7.21 19.37
CA LYS A 37 3.30 -8.34 19.90
C LYS A 37 2.46 -9.01 18.81
N ARG A 38 1.90 -8.23 17.87
CA ARG A 38 1.05 -8.73 16.79
C ARG A 38 1.84 -9.42 15.66
N LYS A 39 3.04 -8.93 15.30
CA LYS A 39 3.96 -9.63 14.38
C LYS A 39 4.37 -11.04 14.87
N LYS A 40 4.18 -11.33 16.17
CA LYS A 40 4.46 -12.64 16.78
C LYS A 40 3.23 -13.52 16.94
N GLN A 41 2.02 -13.04 16.64
CA GLN A 41 0.83 -13.87 16.72
C GLN A 41 0.66 -14.66 15.41
N PRO A 42 0.57 -16.00 15.46
CA PRO A 42 0.21 -16.78 14.29
C PRO A 42 -1.19 -16.39 13.80
N LEU A 43 -1.40 -16.43 12.48
CA LEU A 43 -2.70 -16.21 11.86
C LEU A 43 -3.75 -17.11 12.56
N PRO A 44 -4.96 -16.61 12.87
CA PRO A 44 -6.01 -17.45 13.41
C PRO A 44 -6.32 -18.57 12.43
N ASP A 45 -6.46 -19.78 12.98
CA ASP A 45 -6.73 -21.00 12.22
C ASP A 45 -8.04 -20.86 11.44
N LEU A 46 -7.93 -20.71 10.12
CA LEU A 46 -9.05 -20.62 9.18
C LEU A 46 -9.89 -21.91 9.17
N ALA A 47 -9.48 -22.97 9.89
CA ALA A 47 -10.24 -24.20 10.05
C ALA A 47 -11.58 -24.03 10.79
N LEU A 48 -11.79 -22.95 11.56
CA LEU A 48 -13.04 -22.77 12.32
C LEU A 48 -14.23 -22.19 11.52
N LEU A 49 -14.03 -21.78 10.26
CA LEU A 49 -15.11 -21.30 9.37
C LEU A 49 -15.63 -22.36 8.38
N ARG A 50 -15.17 -23.61 8.45
CA ARG A 50 -15.70 -24.74 7.67
C ARG A 50 -16.41 -25.75 8.58
N ARG A 51 -17.64 -25.45 8.98
CA ARG A 51 -18.60 -26.48 9.45
C ARG A 51 -19.87 -26.42 8.60
N GLY A 52 -19.79 -27.00 7.41
CA GLY A 52 -20.93 -27.58 6.70
C GLY A 52 -20.97 -29.10 6.96
N PRO A 53 -22.11 -29.78 6.74
CA PRO A 53 -22.31 -31.16 7.16
C PRO A 53 -21.42 -32.15 6.37
N ASN A 54 -20.82 -33.10 7.11
CA ASN A 54 -19.94 -34.16 6.60
C ASN A 54 -20.62 -35.14 5.63
N PRO A 55 -19.89 -35.67 4.64
CA PRO A 55 -20.02 -37.03 4.15
C PRO A 55 -18.90 -37.96 4.71
N PRO A 56 -19.03 -39.29 4.57
CA PRO A 56 -18.45 -40.24 5.53
C PRO A 56 -17.02 -40.71 5.20
N ASN A 57 -16.32 -41.03 6.30
CA ASN A 57 -15.21 -41.96 6.52
C ASN A 57 -14.43 -42.49 5.32
N HIS A 58 -13.14 -42.11 5.24
CA HIS A 58 -12.06 -43.05 4.89
C HIS A 58 -10.74 -42.69 5.59
N ALA A 59 -10.17 -43.73 6.21
CA ALA A 59 -8.76 -44.06 6.47
C ALA A 59 -7.85 -43.09 7.25
N GLU A 60 -7.30 -43.66 8.32
CA GLU A 60 -6.30 -43.12 9.24
C GLU A 60 -5.01 -42.67 8.53
N PHE A 61 -4.55 -41.45 8.85
CA PHE A 61 -3.22 -40.97 8.52
C PHE A 61 -2.62 -40.29 9.76
N HIS A 62 -1.54 -40.86 10.29
CA HIS A 62 -0.77 -40.28 11.39
C HIS A 62 0.19 -39.19 10.85
N PRO A 63 0.21 -37.96 11.41
CA PRO A 63 1.28 -37.02 11.16
C PRO A 63 2.24 -36.95 12.35
N THR A 64 3.49 -37.34 12.11
CA THR A 64 4.64 -36.99 12.96
C THR A 64 4.93 -35.50 12.86
N THR A 65 4.89 -34.81 14.00
CA THR A 65 5.13 -33.36 14.11
C THR A 65 6.63 -33.07 14.14
N LYS A 66 7.17 -32.51 13.06
CA LYS A 66 8.38 -31.68 13.09
C LYS A 66 7.98 -30.25 12.74
N LEU A 67 8.06 -29.35 13.72
CA LEU A 67 7.94 -27.90 13.51
C LEU A 67 9.07 -27.45 12.57
N SER A 68 8.72 -27.22 11.31
CA SER A 68 9.58 -26.59 10.33
C SER A 68 9.59 -25.08 10.57
N ARG A 69 10.78 -24.51 10.81
CA ARG A 69 11.06 -23.09 10.65
C ARG A 69 10.71 -22.72 9.21
N GLN A 70 9.63 -21.97 9.00
CA GLN A 70 9.46 -21.22 7.76
C GLN A 70 10.60 -20.22 7.65
N ALA A 71 11.62 -20.58 6.87
CA ALA A 71 12.58 -19.64 6.35
C ALA A 71 11.81 -18.62 5.50
N SER A 72 11.94 -17.33 5.83
CA SER A 72 11.56 -16.25 4.94
C SER A 72 12.27 -16.50 3.62
N ALA A 73 11.53 -16.93 2.59
CA ALA A 73 12.07 -17.12 1.26
C ALA A 73 12.70 -15.79 0.84
N SER A 74 14.00 -15.80 0.56
CA SER A 74 14.76 -14.66 0.07
C SER A 74 14.17 -14.25 -1.29
N GLN A 75 13.21 -13.33 -1.29
CA GLN A 75 12.66 -12.78 -2.52
C GLN A 75 13.76 -11.97 -3.20
N ALA A 76 14.03 -12.26 -4.47
CA ALA A 76 14.99 -11.49 -5.24
C ALA A 76 14.52 -10.02 -5.31
N PRO A 77 15.33 -9.05 -4.88
CA PRO A 77 14.94 -7.65 -4.96
C PRO A 77 14.62 -7.28 -6.41
N LEU A 78 13.59 -6.45 -6.60
CA LEU A 78 13.34 -5.81 -7.89
C LEU A 78 14.59 -5.05 -8.36
N PRO A 79 14.76 -4.84 -9.68
CA PRO A 79 15.85 -4.01 -10.20
C PRO A 79 15.93 -2.69 -9.42
N ASN A 80 17.14 -2.29 -9.02
CA ASN A 80 17.36 -1.08 -8.25
C ASN A 80 16.79 0.11 -9.02
N LEU A 81 15.80 0.79 -8.45
CA LEU A 81 15.13 1.91 -9.11
C LEU A 81 16.05 3.08 -9.44
N GLY A 82 17.14 3.24 -8.68
CA GLY A 82 18.15 4.24 -8.99
C GLY A 82 18.85 4.03 -10.33
N SER A 83 18.65 2.87 -10.97
CA SER A 83 19.19 2.55 -12.30
C SER A 83 18.18 2.69 -13.44
N LEU A 84 16.94 3.08 -13.17
CA LEU A 84 15.98 3.39 -14.23
C LEU A 84 16.53 4.55 -15.07
N PRO A 85 16.50 4.46 -16.41
CA PRO A 85 16.69 5.64 -17.24
C PRO A 85 15.62 6.63 -16.79
N ARG A 86 16.04 7.74 -16.16
CA ARG A 86 15.11 8.84 -15.84
C ARG A 86 14.39 9.16 -17.13
N THR A 87 13.09 8.87 -17.17
CA THR A 87 12.27 9.11 -18.36
C THR A 87 12.36 10.59 -18.73
N ALA A 88 12.05 10.91 -19.98
CA ALA A 88 12.17 12.25 -20.55
C ALA A 88 11.34 13.35 -19.83
N LEU A 89 10.54 13.00 -18.82
CA LEU A 89 9.89 13.92 -17.91
C LEU A 89 10.79 14.26 -16.71
N GLN A 90 12.02 14.72 -16.96
CA GLN A 90 12.69 15.56 -15.96
C GLN A 90 12.01 16.93 -15.99
N ASN A 91 10.84 17.02 -15.37
CA ASN A 91 10.25 18.31 -15.09
C ASN A 91 10.93 18.85 -13.83
N THR A 92 11.83 19.82 -14.00
CA THR A 92 12.57 20.45 -12.90
C THR A 92 11.65 21.00 -11.81
N ASP A 93 10.41 21.33 -12.17
CA ASP A 93 9.45 21.97 -11.27
C ASP A 93 8.86 21.01 -10.22
N PHE A 94 8.90 19.69 -10.45
CA PHE A 94 8.27 18.68 -9.59
C PHE A 94 9.24 17.66 -8.99
N GLY A 95 10.55 17.98 -8.93
CA GLY A 95 11.58 17.04 -8.47
C GLY A 95 11.29 16.40 -7.10
N THR A 96 10.79 17.16 -6.13
CA THR A 96 10.43 16.65 -4.80
C THR A 96 9.24 15.67 -4.84
N LEU A 97 8.23 15.94 -5.68
CA LEU A 97 7.08 15.04 -5.85
C LEU A 97 7.52 13.76 -6.55
N GLN A 98 8.34 13.88 -7.58
CA GLN A 98 8.91 12.75 -8.29
C GLN A 98 9.64 11.82 -7.31
N ALA A 99 10.55 12.36 -6.52
CA ALA A 99 11.31 11.59 -5.53
C ALA A 99 10.39 10.89 -4.52
N SER A 100 9.33 11.57 -4.07
CA SER A 100 8.35 11.00 -3.13
C SER A 100 7.52 9.87 -3.76
N LEU A 101 7.12 10.01 -5.03
CA LEU A 101 6.42 8.98 -5.78
C LEU A 101 7.30 7.76 -6.04
N GLU A 102 8.57 7.96 -6.38
CA GLU A 102 9.56 6.89 -6.52
C GLU A 102 9.80 6.17 -5.18
N GLU A 103 9.90 6.90 -4.05
CA GLU A 103 10.01 6.34 -2.70
C GLU A 103 8.79 5.46 -2.35
N LEU A 104 7.58 5.97 -2.58
CA LEU A 104 6.34 5.24 -2.36
C LEU A 104 6.21 4.01 -3.27
N ALA A 105 6.53 4.15 -4.56
CA ALA A 105 6.54 3.06 -5.52
C ALA A 105 7.52 1.96 -5.10
N GLN A 106 8.73 2.32 -4.65
CA GLN A 106 9.69 1.36 -4.12
C GLN A 106 9.14 0.64 -2.88
N ALA A 107 8.56 1.39 -1.96
CA ALA A 107 8.02 0.83 -0.74
C ALA A 107 6.81 -0.07 -1.00
N GLY A 108 5.96 0.24 -1.99
CA GLY A 108 4.71 -0.49 -2.26
C GLY A 108 4.85 -1.64 -3.27
N TRP A 109 5.70 -1.49 -4.28
CA TRP A 109 5.77 -2.40 -5.43
C TRP A 109 6.97 -3.35 -5.43
N SER A 110 7.80 -3.36 -4.39
CA SER A 110 9.13 -4.02 -4.36
C SER A 110 9.15 -5.55 -4.45
N THR A 111 8.04 -6.21 -4.75
CA THR A 111 7.99 -7.69 -4.80
C THR A 111 7.50 -8.24 -6.12
N ALA A 112 7.98 -9.44 -6.43
CA ALA A 112 7.56 -10.18 -7.60
C ALA A 112 6.05 -10.58 -7.53
N GLN A 113 5.45 -10.52 -6.34
CA GLN A 113 4.01 -10.67 -6.09
C GLN A 113 3.17 -9.46 -6.53
N THR A 114 3.81 -8.30 -6.72
CA THR A 114 3.14 -7.17 -7.33
C THR A 114 2.66 -7.61 -8.70
N THR A 115 1.38 -7.47 -8.93
CA THR A 115 0.75 -7.93 -10.15
C THR A 115 0.87 -6.88 -11.24
N TRP A 116 1.50 -7.27 -12.34
CA TRP A 116 1.79 -6.38 -13.46
C TRP A 116 0.80 -6.57 -14.63
N SER A 117 -0.17 -7.47 -14.50
CA SER A 117 -1.04 -7.94 -15.59
C SER A 117 -2.47 -7.40 -15.58
N SER A 118 -2.92 -6.77 -14.48
CA SER A 118 -4.25 -6.14 -14.39
C SER A 118 -4.09 -4.63 -14.34
N GLY A 119 -5.15 -3.91 -14.70
CA GLY A 119 -5.15 -2.44 -14.69
C GLY A 119 -4.68 -1.89 -13.34
N LEU A 120 -3.70 -0.97 -13.40
CA LEU A 120 -3.19 -0.27 -12.21
C LEU A 120 -4.32 0.46 -11.47
N GLN A 121 -5.29 0.97 -12.22
CA GLN A 121 -6.28 1.92 -11.75
C GLN A 121 -7.61 1.23 -11.41
N ILE A 122 -8.21 1.64 -10.29
CA ILE A 122 -9.59 1.30 -9.95
C ILE A 122 -10.55 2.29 -10.62
N SER A 123 -11.65 1.77 -11.18
CA SER A 123 -12.63 2.61 -11.85
C SER A 123 -13.51 3.36 -10.84
N PRO A 124 -13.76 4.68 -11.00
CA PRO A 124 -14.75 5.38 -10.18
C PRO A 124 -16.13 4.74 -10.25
N HIS A 125 -16.52 4.18 -11.40
CA HIS A 125 -17.83 3.54 -11.56
C HIS A 125 -17.99 2.30 -10.66
N GLU A 126 -16.93 1.48 -10.52
CA GLU A 126 -16.93 0.31 -9.65
C GLU A 126 -17.15 0.71 -8.19
N LEU A 127 -16.49 1.78 -7.75
CA LEU A 127 -16.62 2.28 -6.38
C LEU A 127 -17.98 2.95 -6.13
N LEU A 128 -18.48 3.72 -7.09
CA LEU A 128 -19.77 4.43 -6.99
C LEU A 128 -21.00 3.49 -7.04
N ALA A 129 -20.82 2.22 -7.43
CA ALA A 129 -21.85 1.20 -7.36
C ALA A 129 -22.19 0.79 -5.90
N HIS A 130 -21.31 1.11 -4.94
CA HIS A 130 -21.53 0.83 -3.53
C HIS A 130 -22.30 1.96 -2.83
N HIS A 131 -23.16 1.57 -1.89
CA HIS A 131 -24.00 2.52 -1.14
C HIS A 131 -23.44 2.85 0.24
N GLN A 132 -22.68 1.93 0.86
CA GLN A 132 -22.11 2.11 2.19
C GLN A 132 -20.62 2.49 2.10
N PRO A 133 -20.16 3.53 2.82
CA PRO A 133 -18.76 3.94 2.86
C PRO A 133 -17.78 2.79 3.16
N GLU A 134 -18.12 1.89 4.08
CA GLU A 134 -17.30 0.75 4.46
C GLU A 134 -17.06 -0.22 3.30
N GLN A 135 -18.04 -0.41 2.41
CA GLN A 135 -17.89 -1.25 1.22
C GLN A 135 -16.91 -0.62 0.22
N ILE A 136 -16.95 0.71 0.07
CA ILE A 136 -15.99 1.46 -0.74
C ILE A 136 -14.58 1.29 -0.16
N ILE A 137 -14.43 1.44 1.15
CA ILE A 137 -13.15 1.28 1.84
C ILE A 137 -12.61 -0.14 1.69
N GLU A 138 -13.46 -1.17 1.84
CA GLU A 138 -13.07 -2.56 1.64
C GLU A 138 -12.52 -2.81 0.24
N GLN A 139 -13.19 -2.28 -0.80
CA GLN A 139 -12.71 -2.39 -2.18
C GLN A 139 -11.38 -1.66 -2.40
N LEU A 140 -11.23 -0.44 -1.87
CA LEU A 140 -9.98 0.31 -1.94
C LEU A 140 -8.83 -0.47 -1.28
N LEU A 141 -9.04 -1.00 -0.08
CA LEU A 141 -8.02 -1.78 0.64
C LEU A 141 -7.70 -3.09 -0.09
N SER A 142 -8.71 -3.77 -0.64
CA SER A 142 -8.53 -4.98 -1.44
C SER A 142 -7.69 -4.70 -2.69
N HIS A 143 -7.99 -3.63 -3.42
CA HIS A 143 -7.23 -3.18 -4.57
C HIS A 143 -5.79 -2.81 -4.20
N ALA A 144 -5.59 -2.04 -3.12
CA ALA A 144 -4.25 -1.68 -2.65
C ALA A 144 -3.40 -2.88 -2.23
N ARG A 145 -3.99 -3.91 -1.59
CA ARG A 145 -3.27 -5.17 -1.27
C ARG A 145 -2.70 -5.81 -2.53
N TRP A 146 -3.42 -5.68 -3.64
CA TRP A 146 -3.06 -6.28 -4.89
C TRP A 146 -2.03 -5.44 -5.67
N ILE A 147 -2.20 -4.11 -5.70
CA ILE A 147 -1.30 -3.18 -6.41
C ILE A 147 0.00 -2.92 -5.65
N ALA A 148 -0.07 -2.73 -4.34
CA ALA A 148 1.02 -2.32 -3.47
C ALA A 148 1.13 -3.24 -2.23
N PRO A 149 1.36 -4.55 -2.42
CA PRO A 149 1.32 -5.54 -1.33
C PRO A 149 2.31 -5.24 -0.19
N GLN A 150 3.41 -4.54 -0.48
CA GLN A 150 4.47 -4.27 0.48
C GLN A 150 4.13 -3.18 1.51
N PHE A 151 3.05 -2.43 1.29
CA PHE A 151 2.47 -1.58 2.34
C PHE A 151 1.82 -2.38 3.47
N ASN A 152 1.75 -3.72 3.38
CA ASN A 152 1.16 -4.59 4.39
C ASN A 152 -0.30 -4.21 4.73
N ILE A 153 -1.05 -3.79 3.70
CA ILE A 153 -2.39 -3.21 3.82
C ILE A 153 -3.29 -4.07 4.73
N PRO A 154 -3.92 -3.50 5.78
CA PRO A 154 -4.73 -4.26 6.73
C PRO A 154 -5.95 -4.95 6.10
N GLN A 155 -6.38 -6.03 6.76
CA GLN A 155 -7.67 -6.67 6.50
C GLN A 155 -8.83 -5.99 7.24
N MET A 156 -8.54 -5.28 8.33
CA MET A 156 -9.55 -4.56 9.11
C MET A 156 -10.03 -3.34 8.32
N ILE A 157 -11.35 -3.26 8.14
CA ILE A 157 -12.05 -2.14 7.52
C ILE A 157 -12.28 -1.08 8.61
N PRO A 158 -11.79 0.17 8.44
CA PRO A 158 -12.12 1.31 9.28
C PRO A 158 -13.63 1.49 9.47
N ARG A 159 -14.05 1.90 10.67
CA ARG A 159 -15.44 2.32 10.90
C ARG A 159 -15.66 3.68 10.28
N VAL A 160 -16.84 3.94 9.71
CA VAL A 160 -17.19 5.28 9.24
C VAL A 160 -18.22 5.90 10.18
N THR A 161 -17.97 7.12 10.62
CA THR A 161 -18.95 7.92 11.38
C THR A 161 -19.30 9.18 10.61
N ILE A 162 -20.57 9.58 10.66
CA ILE A 162 -21.04 10.82 10.06
C ILE A 162 -21.17 11.86 11.17
N GLU A 163 -20.33 12.89 11.14
CA GLU A 163 -20.24 13.91 12.19
C GLU A 163 -20.09 15.29 11.57
N SER A 164 -20.76 16.29 12.16
CA SER A 164 -20.63 17.68 11.70
C SER A 164 -19.22 18.20 12.02
N MET A 165 -18.44 18.46 10.97
CA MET A 165 -17.10 19.04 11.06
C MET A 165 -17.08 20.41 10.39
N THR A 166 -16.57 21.41 11.10
CA THR A 166 -16.51 22.80 10.59
C THR A 166 -15.23 23.12 9.82
N TRP A 167 -14.19 22.30 9.98
CA TRP A 167 -12.84 22.58 9.50
C TRP A 167 -12.28 21.51 8.55
N ALA A 168 -12.96 20.38 8.39
CA ALA A 168 -12.54 19.30 7.49
C ALA A 168 -13.72 18.60 6.82
N ALA A 169 -13.43 17.97 5.68
CA ALA A 169 -14.38 17.15 4.93
C ALA A 169 -14.36 15.69 5.40
N GLY A 170 -13.18 15.20 5.77
CA GLY A 170 -12.92 13.88 6.35
C GLY A 170 -11.88 13.96 7.47
N GLN A 171 -11.84 12.96 8.33
CA GLN A 171 -10.78 12.81 9.33
C GLN A 171 -10.51 11.33 9.63
N PHE A 172 -9.28 10.90 9.39
CA PHE A 172 -8.73 9.64 9.88
C PHE A 172 -8.26 9.76 11.34
N GLU A 173 -8.67 8.81 12.17
CA GLU A 173 -8.24 8.71 13.57
C GLU A 173 -7.95 7.26 13.96
N VAL A 174 -6.95 7.09 14.84
CA VAL A 174 -6.64 5.82 15.51
C VAL A 174 -6.69 6.04 17.00
N ASP A 175 -7.60 5.35 17.69
CA ASP A 175 -7.76 5.48 19.14
C ASP A 175 -6.65 4.74 19.92
N ASP A 176 -6.72 4.82 21.25
CA ASP A 176 -5.74 4.19 22.16
C ASP A 176 -5.80 2.66 22.16
N GLU A 177 -6.90 2.07 21.68
CA GLU A 177 -7.10 0.62 21.53
C GLU A 177 -6.67 0.12 20.14
N GLY A 178 -6.37 1.03 19.22
CA GLY A 178 -5.97 0.74 17.85
C GLY A 178 -7.14 0.57 16.88
N TRP A 179 -8.36 0.95 17.27
CA TRP A 179 -9.47 1.04 16.32
C TRP A 179 -9.29 2.24 15.41
N VAL A 180 -9.66 2.04 14.15
CA VAL A 180 -9.52 3.03 13.10
C VAL A 180 -10.91 3.53 12.74
N THR A 181 -11.07 4.85 12.80
CA THR A 181 -12.33 5.53 12.45
C THR A 181 -12.03 6.58 11.38
N ILE A 182 -12.90 6.62 10.36
CA ILE A 182 -12.94 7.67 9.35
C ILE A 182 -14.21 8.47 9.59
N ARG A 183 -14.07 9.73 9.99
CA ARG A 183 -15.20 10.64 10.18
C ARG A 183 -15.47 11.36 8.86
N LEU A 184 -16.73 11.47 8.46
CA LEU A 184 -17.15 12.19 7.26
C LEU A 184 -18.14 13.30 7.61
N SER A 185 -17.97 14.45 6.98
CA SER A 185 -18.92 15.55 7.12
C SER A 185 -20.20 15.23 6.33
N PRO A 186 -21.40 15.37 6.94
CA PRO A 186 -22.67 15.06 6.27
C PRO A 186 -22.89 15.89 5.00
N ARG A 187 -22.24 17.05 4.87
CA ARG A 187 -22.35 17.96 3.72
C ARG A 187 -21.89 17.35 2.39
N PHE A 188 -21.06 16.30 2.43
CA PHE A 188 -20.54 15.67 1.22
C PHE A 188 -21.33 14.44 0.81
N PHE A 189 -22.23 13.94 1.67
CA PHE A 189 -22.94 12.68 1.44
C PHE A 189 -23.85 12.71 0.20
N GLU A 190 -24.36 13.89 -0.15
CA GLU A 190 -25.17 14.11 -1.36
C GLU A 190 -24.33 14.13 -2.65
N ASP A 191 -23.04 14.44 -2.57
CA ASP A 191 -22.10 14.42 -3.70
C ASP A 191 -21.21 13.17 -3.61
N LYS A 192 -21.73 12.05 -4.13
CA LYS A 192 -21.04 10.74 -4.07
C LYS A 192 -19.59 10.80 -4.58
N PRO A 193 -19.26 11.45 -5.72
CA PRO A 193 -17.86 11.61 -6.14
C PRO A 193 -16.98 12.39 -5.15
N ALA A 194 -17.49 13.46 -4.53
CA ALA A 194 -16.72 14.17 -3.50
C ALA A 194 -16.51 13.30 -2.25
N THR A 195 -17.56 12.60 -1.79
CA THR A 195 -17.43 11.60 -0.72
C THR A 195 -16.39 10.53 -1.05
N LEU A 196 -16.38 10.05 -2.29
CA LEU A 196 -15.39 9.08 -2.75
C LEU A 196 -13.95 9.64 -2.68
N ALA A 197 -13.73 10.88 -3.13
CA ALA A 197 -12.42 11.51 -3.04
C ALA A 197 -11.94 11.68 -1.59
N ILE A 198 -12.84 12.06 -0.66
CA ILE A 198 -12.54 12.14 0.78
C ILE A 198 -12.17 10.76 1.32
N LEU A 199 -12.96 9.73 1.04
CA LEU A 199 -12.69 8.38 1.49
C LEU A 199 -11.34 7.85 0.99
N ILE A 200 -11.00 8.13 -0.27
CA ILE A 200 -9.68 7.75 -0.84
C ILE A 200 -8.55 8.41 -0.06
N HIS A 201 -8.68 9.70 0.27
CA HIS A 201 -7.69 10.44 1.08
C HIS A 201 -7.48 9.78 2.44
N GLU A 202 -8.58 9.56 3.18
CA GLU A 202 -8.51 9.01 4.53
C GLU A 202 -8.05 7.54 4.55
N VAL A 203 -8.38 6.76 3.53
CA VAL A 203 -7.84 5.41 3.35
C VAL A 203 -6.33 5.44 3.11
N CYS A 204 -5.81 6.43 2.37
CA CYS A 204 -4.36 6.56 2.18
C CYS A 204 -3.64 6.89 3.49
N HIS A 205 -4.24 7.71 4.38
CA HIS A 205 -3.72 7.91 5.74
C HIS A 205 -3.62 6.59 6.49
N TYR A 206 -4.67 5.77 6.43
CA TYR A 206 -4.67 4.45 7.06
C TYR A 206 -3.57 3.53 6.51
N ILE A 207 -3.42 3.49 5.18
CA ILE A 207 -2.41 2.70 4.48
C ILE A 207 -1.00 3.12 4.91
N LEU A 208 -0.67 4.41 4.82
CA LEU A 208 0.64 4.95 5.16
C LEU A 208 0.98 4.75 6.65
N ASN A 209 0.01 5.01 7.54
CA ASN A 209 0.17 4.79 8.97
C ASN A 209 0.48 3.32 9.28
N ASN A 210 -0.20 2.37 8.63
CA ASN A 210 0.08 0.94 8.81
C ASN A 210 1.43 0.51 8.20
N ALA A 211 1.82 1.11 7.07
CA ALA A 211 3.12 0.87 6.46
C ALA A 211 4.28 1.47 7.26
N GLY A 212 4.00 2.32 8.26
CA GLY A 212 5.01 3.06 9.02
C GLY A 212 5.68 4.17 8.20
N LEU A 213 5.01 4.65 7.15
CA LEU A 213 5.50 5.69 6.26
C LEU A 213 4.96 7.03 6.74
N ARG A 214 5.83 7.82 7.38
CA ARG A 214 5.47 9.12 7.95
C ARG A 214 6.64 10.09 7.85
N LYS A 215 6.35 11.36 7.56
CA LYS A 215 7.28 12.49 7.62
C LYS A 215 7.12 13.25 8.94
N GLU A 216 8.07 14.10 9.28
CA GLU A 216 8.04 14.86 10.54
C GLU A 216 6.94 15.93 10.54
N GLN A 217 6.74 16.60 9.41
CA GLN A 217 5.79 17.71 9.30
C GLN A 217 4.39 17.22 8.88
N THR A 218 3.35 17.77 9.51
CA THR A 218 1.95 17.44 9.18
C THR A 218 1.65 17.71 7.70
N ASN A 219 2.05 18.87 7.17
CA ASN A 219 1.79 19.23 5.78
C ASN A 219 2.47 18.29 4.77
N GLU A 220 3.67 17.79 5.09
CA GLU A 220 4.35 16.79 4.26
C GLU A 220 3.63 15.44 4.29
N ASN A 221 3.07 15.04 5.45
CA ASN A 221 2.27 13.82 5.54
C ASN A 221 1.00 13.93 4.69
N GLU A 222 0.29 15.05 4.74
CA GLU A 222 -0.92 15.24 3.92
C GLU A 222 -0.61 15.18 2.42
N ARG A 223 0.51 15.79 1.99
CA ARG A 223 0.97 15.66 0.60
C ARG A 223 1.41 14.24 0.25
N LEU A 224 2.05 13.53 1.18
CA LEU A 224 2.42 12.12 0.99
C LEU A 224 1.18 11.23 0.86
N THR A 225 0.13 11.50 1.64
CA THR A 225 -1.19 10.87 1.54
C THR A 225 -1.76 11.08 0.15
N ASP A 226 -1.69 12.31 -0.39
CA ASP A 226 -2.14 12.58 -1.74
C ASP A 226 -1.35 11.78 -2.79
N LEU A 227 -0.03 11.69 -2.65
CA LEU A 227 0.81 10.95 -3.59
C LEU A 227 0.59 9.43 -3.50
N CYS A 228 0.33 8.91 -2.30
CA CYS A 228 0.08 7.49 -2.03
C CYS A 228 -1.11 6.96 -2.84
N MET A 229 -2.15 7.77 -3.04
CA MET A 229 -3.34 7.34 -3.78
C MET A 229 -3.02 6.94 -5.22
N PHE A 230 -2.08 7.62 -5.87
CA PHE A 230 -1.68 7.29 -7.25
C PHE A 230 -0.92 5.96 -7.29
N VAL A 231 0.01 5.76 -6.36
CA VAL A 231 0.79 4.52 -6.23
C VAL A 231 -0.11 3.31 -5.91
N CYS A 232 -1.19 3.54 -5.17
CA CYS A 232 -2.22 2.53 -4.90
C CYS A 232 -3.24 2.34 -6.05
N GLY A 233 -3.18 3.15 -7.10
CA GLY A 233 -4.08 3.04 -8.25
C GLY A 233 -5.43 3.77 -8.11
N PHE A 234 -5.58 4.66 -7.13
CA PHE A 234 -6.83 5.37 -6.85
C PHE A 234 -6.98 6.69 -7.64
N GLY A 235 -5.96 7.07 -8.42
CA GLY A 235 -5.89 8.35 -9.11
C GLY A 235 -7.17 8.75 -9.86
N PRO A 236 -7.66 7.96 -10.84
CA PRO A 236 -8.88 8.33 -11.59
C PRO A 236 -10.12 8.50 -10.71
N ALA A 237 -10.26 7.65 -9.68
CA ALA A 237 -11.39 7.71 -8.78
C ALA A 237 -11.39 8.98 -7.93
N PHE A 238 -10.21 9.39 -7.42
CA PHE A 238 -10.05 10.65 -6.71
C PHE A 238 -10.24 11.87 -7.63
N LEU A 239 -9.60 11.85 -8.81
CA LEU A 239 -9.65 12.96 -9.76
C LEU A 239 -11.07 13.25 -10.27
N ASN A 240 -11.97 12.26 -10.23
CA ASN A 240 -13.39 12.44 -10.56
C ASN A 240 -14.16 13.28 -9.51
N GLY A 241 -13.69 13.33 -8.27
CA GLY A 241 -14.37 13.96 -7.14
C GLY A 241 -13.71 15.23 -6.57
N TYR A 242 -12.39 15.38 -6.72
CA TYR A 242 -11.62 16.38 -5.96
C TYR A 242 -11.86 17.86 -6.31
N ARG A 243 -12.30 18.15 -7.55
CA ARG A 243 -12.57 19.52 -8.05
C ARG A 243 -14.04 19.95 -7.89
N ARG A 244 -14.85 19.20 -7.16
CA ARG A 244 -16.28 19.52 -7.04
C ARG A 244 -16.53 20.63 -6.04
N GLN A 245 -17.32 21.61 -6.45
CA GLN A 245 -17.97 22.54 -5.54
C GLN A 245 -19.15 21.79 -4.91
N PRO A 246 -19.18 21.57 -3.59
CA PRO A 246 -20.38 21.07 -2.93
C PRO A 246 -21.56 21.97 -3.30
N SER A 247 -22.72 21.38 -3.54
CA SER A 247 -23.95 22.04 -3.98
C SER A 247 -24.52 23.09 -3.01
N GLN A 248 -23.83 23.40 -1.90
CA GLN A 248 -24.32 24.28 -0.84
C GLN A 248 -23.59 25.62 -0.84
N GLN A 249 -24.40 26.69 -0.75
CA GLN A 249 -24.03 28.11 -0.77
C GLN A 249 -22.99 28.54 0.29
N ASP A 250 -22.68 27.69 1.26
CA ASP A 250 -21.73 27.98 2.35
C ASP A 250 -20.30 27.45 2.11
N TYR A 251 -20.04 26.78 0.99
CA TYR A 251 -18.69 26.31 0.66
C TYR A 251 -17.93 27.38 -0.13
N ARG A 252 -16.82 27.86 0.45
CA ARG A 252 -16.01 28.94 -0.16
C ARG A 252 -15.58 28.54 -1.59
N PRO A 253 -15.83 29.37 -2.61
CA PRO A 253 -15.30 29.14 -3.94
C PRO A 253 -13.78 28.92 -3.87
N GLY A 254 -13.32 27.76 -4.32
CA GLY A 254 -11.89 27.42 -4.36
C GLY A 254 -11.37 26.44 -3.30
N HIS A 255 -12.22 25.92 -2.41
CA HIS A 255 -11.80 24.78 -1.56
C HIS A 255 -11.65 23.52 -2.42
N ARG A 256 -10.44 22.95 -2.43
CA ARG A 256 -10.08 21.70 -3.10
C ARG A 256 -9.97 20.58 -2.07
N LEU A 257 -10.30 19.35 -2.46
CA LEU A 257 -9.98 18.19 -1.64
C LEU A 257 -8.49 17.83 -1.83
N GLY A 258 -7.79 17.66 -0.71
CA GLY A 258 -6.34 17.39 -0.64
C GLY A 258 -5.46 18.64 -0.74
N TYR A 259 -4.15 18.41 -0.86
CA TYR A 259 -3.05 19.35 -0.56
C TYR A 259 -2.08 19.56 -1.72
N LEU A 260 -2.26 18.86 -2.83
CA LEU A 260 -1.57 19.14 -4.08
C LEU A 260 -2.33 20.20 -4.91
N THR A 261 -1.58 20.94 -5.71
CA THR A 261 -2.16 21.78 -6.76
C THR A 261 -2.67 20.92 -7.93
N ASP A 262 -3.52 21.51 -8.77
CA ASP A 262 -4.04 20.87 -9.98
C ASP A 262 -2.93 20.29 -10.88
N ARG A 263 -1.88 21.07 -11.12
CA ARG A 263 -0.73 20.65 -11.94
C ARG A 263 0.05 19.51 -11.28
N GLU A 264 0.17 19.55 -9.96
CA GLU A 264 0.83 18.49 -9.19
C GLU A 264 0.04 17.17 -9.24
N TYR A 265 -1.28 17.21 -9.16
CA TYR A 265 -2.13 16.02 -9.31
C TYR A 265 -2.06 15.42 -10.72
N GLU A 266 -2.13 16.26 -11.75
CA GLU A 266 -1.98 15.85 -13.14
C GLU A 266 -0.61 15.21 -13.37
N PHE A 267 0.45 15.85 -12.87
CA PHE A 267 1.81 15.31 -12.89
C PHE A 267 1.90 13.95 -12.17
N ALA A 268 1.42 13.85 -10.93
CA ALA A 268 1.55 12.64 -10.13
C ALA A 268 0.84 11.44 -10.78
N ASN A 269 -0.37 11.65 -11.31
CA ASN A 269 -1.12 10.60 -12.00
C ASN A 269 -0.38 10.10 -13.25
N GLN A 270 0.05 11.03 -14.11
CA GLN A 270 0.75 10.67 -15.35
C GLN A 270 2.09 10.00 -15.06
N TYR A 271 2.85 10.57 -14.13
CA TYR A 271 4.16 10.06 -13.76
C TYR A 271 4.09 8.64 -13.20
N VAL A 272 3.13 8.34 -12.31
CA VAL A 272 2.96 6.98 -11.77
C VAL A 272 2.58 5.96 -12.84
N LEU A 273 1.75 6.34 -13.82
CA LEU A 273 1.40 5.45 -14.94
C LEU A 273 2.64 5.10 -15.78
N GLU A 274 3.45 6.09 -16.10
CA GLU A 274 4.70 5.90 -16.85
C GLU A 274 5.72 5.10 -16.05
N LEU A 275 5.87 5.41 -14.76
CA LEU A 275 6.75 4.70 -13.84
C LEU A 275 6.37 3.21 -13.79
N ARG A 276 5.07 2.91 -13.64
CA ARG A 276 4.54 1.55 -13.63
C ARG A 276 4.80 0.83 -14.97
N ALA A 277 4.57 1.50 -16.09
CA ALA A 277 4.83 0.95 -17.42
C ALA A 277 6.31 0.63 -17.65
N SER A 278 7.20 1.52 -17.19
CA SER A 278 8.66 1.31 -17.22
C SER A 278 9.06 0.04 -16.45
N TYR A 279 8.54 -0.14 -15.23
CA TYR A 279 8.84 -1.34 -14.42
C TYR A 279 8.34 -2.61 -15.10
N GLN A 280 7.14 -2.57 -15.68
CA GLN A 280 6.59 -3.71 -16.42
C GLN A 280 7.46 -4.05 -17.63
N GLY A 281 7.96 -3.04 -18.36
CA GLY A 281 8.90 -3.22 -19.47
C GLY A 281 10.20 -3.90 -19.05
N GLN A 282 10.77 -3.48 -17.91
CA GLN A 282 12.00 -4.08 -17.37
C GLN A 282 11.81 -5.50 -16.86
N LEU A 283 10.66 -5.80 -16.25
CA LEU A 283 10.35 -7.17 -15.83
C LEU A 283 10.21 -8.10 -17.02
N LYS A 284 9.54 -7.65 -18.09
CA LYS A 284 9.43 -8.39 -19.34
C LYS A 284 10.82 -8.66 -19.95
N SER A 285 11.69 -7.64 -20.02
CA SER A 285 13.04 -7.83 -20.55
C SER A 285 13.90 -8.76 -19.69
N ALA A 286 13.80 -8.68 -18.36
CA ALA A 286 14.50 -9.59 -17.46
C ALA A 286 14.07 -11.05 -17.65
N VAL A 287 12.76 -11.31 -17.78
CA VAL A 287 12.23 -12.65 -18.08
C VAL A 287 12.68 -13.11 -19.47
N GLU A 288 12.66 -12.23 -20.46
CA GLU A 288 13.10 -12.54 -21.83
C GLU A 288 14.59 -12.91 -21.89
N ILE A 289 15.46 -12.19 -21.18
CA ILE A 289 16.88 -12.53 -21.06
C ILE A 289 17.07 -13.95 -20.51
N LYS A 290 16.29 -14.32 -19.49
CA LYS A 290 16.35 -15.66 -18.88
C LYS A 290 15.75 -16.72 -19.81
N HIS A 291 14.65 -16.44 -20.48
CA HIS A 291 14.09 -17.28 -21.53
C HIS A 291 15.13 -17.57 -22.61
N ASN A 292 15.80 -16.55 -23.12
CA ASN A 292 16.81 -16.70 -24.18
C ASN A 292 18.07 -17.46 -23.68
N ARG A 293 18.45 -17.34 -22.40
CA ARG A 293 19.50 -18.17 -21.80
C ARG A 293 19.07 -19.63 -21.71
N LEU A 294 17.87 -19.90 -21.18
CA LEU A 294 17.34 -21.26 -21.07
C LEU A 294 17.19 -21.91 -22.46
N LYS A 295 16.70 -21.17 -23.43
CA LYS A 295 16.60 -21.60 -24.84
C LYS A 295 17.94 -22.01 -25.41
N ARG A 296 19.02 -21.24 -25.16
CA ARG A 296 20.38 -21.61 -25.59
C ARG A 296 20.88 -22.89 -24.92
N LEU A 297 20.63 -23.07 -23.63
CA LEU A 297 20.96 -24.32 -22.93
C LEU A 297 20.23 -25.51 -23.56
N LEU A 298 19.00 -25.31 -24.03
CA LEU A 298 18.18 -26.31 -24.71
C LEU A 298 18.33 -26.29 -26.24
N GLN A 299 19.48 -25.83 -26.75
CA GLN A 299 19.83 -25.88 -28.19
C GLN A 299 18.82 -25.19 -29.12
N GLY A 300 18.09 -24.20 -28.61
CA GLY A 300 17.09 -23.47 -29.38
C GLY A 300 15.67 -24.06 -29.35
N ASP A 301 15.42 -25.20 -28.68
CA ASP A 301 14.10 -25.84 -28.66
C ASP A 301 13.11 -25.12 -27.72
N ASP A 302 12.26 -24.26 -28.30
CA ASP A 302 11.18 -23.57 -27.57
C ASP A 302 10.15 -24.54 -26.96
N LYS A 303 9.92 -25.71 -27.56
CA LYS A 303 9.01 -26.70 -26.97
C LYS A 303 9.63 -27.29 -25.70
N ALA A 304 10.94 -27.53 -25.69
CA ALA A 304 11.66 -27.94 -24.49
C ALA A 304 11.59 -26.87 -23.39
N VAL A 305 11.82 -25.60 -23.74
CA VAL A 305 11.68 -24.47 -22.79
C VAL A 305 10.30 -24.49 -22.12
N LYS A 306 9.23 -24.55 -22.92
CA LYS A 306 7.85 -24.60 -22.39
C LYS A 306 7.60 -25.80 -21.47
N ARG A 307 8.10 -26.98 -21.82
CA ARG A 307 7.95 -28.19 -20.98
C ARG A 307 8.68 -28.04 -19.64
N VAL A 308 9.90 -27.50 -19.65
CA VAL A 308 10.70 -27.30 -18.45
C VAL A 308 10.04 -26.26 -17.53
N ILE A 309 9.59 -25.13 -18.08
CA ILE A 309 8.89 -24.11 -17.28
C ILE A 309 7.55 -24.60 -16.74
N ALA A 310 6.79 -25.37 -17.53
CA ALA A 310 5.57 -26.01 -17.04
C ALA A 310 5.85 -27.00 -15.91
N TYR A 311 6.98 -27.73 -15.99
CA TYR A 311 7.43 -28.58 -14.88
C TYR A 311 7.71 -27.75 -13.63
N GLU A 312 8.52 -26.69 -13.72
CA GLU A 312 8.83 -25.83 -12.56
C GLU A 312 7.59 -25.21 -11.94
N ARG A 313 6.66 -24.72 -12.77
CA ARG A 313 5.40 -24.14 -12.28
C ARG A 313 4.60 -25.14 -11.46
N ARG A 314 4.55 -26.42 -11.89
CA ARG A 314 3.88 -27.47 -11.12
C ARG A 314 4.56 -27.75 -9.78
N GLN A 315 5.89 -27.66 -9.73
CA GLN A 315 6.65 -27.83 -8.49
C GLN A 315 6.54 -26.63 -7.54
N SER A 316 6.34 -25.43 -8.09
CA SER A 316 6.28 -24.19 -7.30
C SER A 316 5.29 -23.18 -7.92
N PRO A 317 3.97 -23.38 -7.74
CA PRO A 317 2.94 -22.53 -8.34
C PRO A 317 3.02 -21.07 -7.92
N GLN A 318 3.56 -20.80 -6.74
CA GLN A 318 3.72 -19.47 -6.15
C GLN A 318 4.91 -18.68 -6.69
N LYS A 319 5.83 -19.32 -7.42
CA LYS A 319 7.02 -18.64 -7.97
C LYS A 319 6.67 -17.84 -9.21
N THR A 320 7.36 -16.72 -9.36
CA THR A 320 7.25 -15.85 -10.54
C THR A 320 7.95 -16.45 -11.73
N ASP A 321 7.59 -15.99 -12.93
CA ASP A 321 8.18 -16.47 -14.19
C ASP A 321 9.70 -16.38 -14.15
N ARG A 322 10.24 -15.25 -13.69
CA ARG A 322 11.69 -15.05 -13.54
C ARG A 322 12.33 -16.12 -12.67
N GLU A 323 11.77 -16.39 -11.49
CA GLU A 323 12.29 -17.39 -10.55
C GLU A 323 12.24 -18.79 -11.16
N LEU A 324 11.16 -19.12 -11.88
CA LEU A 324 11.04 -20.41 -12.55
C LEU A 324 12.06 -20.59 -13.68
N TYR A 325 12.35 -19.54 -14.45
CA TYR A 325 13.45 -19.59 -15.42
C TYR A 325 14.80 -19.73 -14.72
N GLU A 326 15.02 -19.07 -13.58
CA GLU A 326 16.25 -19.20 -12.80
C GLU A 326 16.46 -20.63 -12.26
N ASP A 327 15.41 -21.23 -11.67
CA ASP A 327 15.46 -22.62 -11.21
C ASP A 327 15.72 -23.60 -12.36
N ALA A 328 15.02 -23.40 -13.49
CA ALA A 328 15.17 -24.25 -14.67
C ALA A 328 16.60 -24.23 -15.22
N ILE A 329 17.19 -23.03 -15.29
CA ILE A 329 18.59 -22.84 -15.70
C ILE A 329 19.53 -23.54 -14.72
N ALA A 330 19.35 -23.30 -13.41
CA ALA A 330 20.21 -23.87 -12.38
C ALA A 330 20.18 -25.40 -12.39
N ARG A 331 19.01 -26.02 -12.57
CA ARG A 331 18.88 -27.48 -12.68
C ARG A 331 19.65 -28.03 -13.88
N ILE A 332 19.43 -27.48 -15.07
CA ILE A 332 20.10 -27.95 -16.30
C ILE A 332 21.63 -27.78 -16.21
N GLU A 333 22.09 -26.71 -15.58
CA GLU A 333 23.52 -26.47 -15.38
C GLU A 333 24.15 -27.43 -14.38
N ASN A 334 23.41 -27.84 -13.34
CA ASN A 334 23.86 -28.85 -12.38
C ASN A 334 23.88 -30.26 -12.98
N ASP A 335 22.88 -30.63 -13.80
CA ASP A 335 22.83 -31.95 -14.47
C ASP A 335 23.96 -32.16 -15.50
N ARG A 336 24.68 -31.08 -15.88
CA ARG A 336 25.81 -31.11 -16.81
C ARG A 336 27.17 -31.25 -16.12
N ARG A 337 27.23 -31.09 -14.81
CA ARG A 337 28.44 -31.29 -14.00
C ARG A 337 28.53 -32.74 -13.57
#